data_AF-A0A7X1L3S5-F1
#
_entry.id   AF-A0A7X1L3S5-F1
#
_cell.length_a   1.000
_cell.length_b   1.000
_cell.length_c   1.000
_cell.angle_alpha   90.00
_cell.angle_beta   90.00
_cell.angle_gamma   90.00
#
_symmetry.space_group_name_H-M   'P 1'
#
loop_
_entity.id
_entity.type
_entity.pdbx_description
1 polymer ?
#
loop_
_entity_poly.entity_id
_entity_poly.type
_entity_poly.pdbx_seq_one_letter_code
_entity_poly.pdbx_strand_id
1 'polypeptide(L)'
;MKLLSFDIEISDIFELGKHEDMEKYAPFHISVAATAIHNGEERIWYSEYDEGRPALNLTQQRAHELLEYLDEMQQMEFMVCAWNGLSFDLKWIGHQANDMALAARIALKSYDPMFQFFNQTGFPVSLAKVAQAMGISQEKLMDGADAPKEWHAGNCQEVMDYCLGDCQMTNLIVLAIQKIRQIQWVTGRGHISSKPMPRFKPVEEVIQDPEPDQSWMDTPMPKVKFYKWVQEATGMKT
;
A
#
# COMPACT_ATOMS: atom_id res chain seq x y z
N MET A 1 -0.61 -6.78 -19.67
CA MET A 1 -1.34 -6.71 -18.40
C MET A 1 -1.76 -5.28 -18.20
N LYS A 2 -3.04 -5.03 -17.89
CA LYS A 2 -3.47 -3.72 -17.43
C LYS A 2 -3.08 -3.61 -15.96
N LEU A 3 -2.23 -2.66 -15.62
CA LEU A 3 -1.62 -2.55 -14.29
C LEU A 3 -1.83 -1.12 -13.80
N LEU A 4 -2.40 -1.01 -12.61
CA LEU A 4 -2.54 0.24 -11.88
C LEU A 4 -1.99 0.03 -10.47
N SER A 5 -1.15 0.96 -10.03
CA SER A 5 -0.74 1.05 -8.64
C SER A 5 -1.37 2.25 -7.96
N PHE A 6 -1.56 2.14 -6.65
CA PHE A 6 -2.02 3.23 -5.80
C PHE A 6 -1.26 3.23 -4.47
N ASP A 7 -1.26 4.38 -3.82
CA ASP A 7 -0.56 4.63 -2.56
C ASP A 7 -1.21 5.82 -1.83
N ILE A 8 -1.02 5.92 -0.51
CA ILE A 8 -1.51 7.04 0.30
C ILE A 8 -0.41 7.58 1.23
N GLU A 9 -0.52 8.87 1.55
CA GLU A 9 0.19 9.48 2.66
C GLU A 9 -0.79 9.97 3.72
N ILE A 10 -0.42 9.82 4.99
CA ILE A 10 -1.23 10.30 6.13
C ILE A 10 -0.84 11.74 6.50
N SER A 11 -1.73 12.42 7.22
CA SER A 11 -1.48 13.76 7.75
C SER A 11 -1.10 13.76 9.23
N ASP A 12 -1.28 12.62 9.92
CA ASP A 12 -1.07 12.51 11.36
C ASP A 12 0.43 12.49 11.70
N ILE A 13 0.85 13.36 12.62
CA ILE A 13 2.22 13.44 13.11
C ILE A 13 2.31 12.74 14.48
N PHE A 14 3.13 11.70 14.56
CA PHE A 14 3.44 11.00 15.80
C PHE A 14 4.85 10.41 15.77
N GLU A 15 5.39 10.12 16.95
CA GLU A 15 6.67 9.42 17.11
C GLU A 15 6.41 7.97 17.52
N LEU A 16 7.09 7.03 16.86
CA LEU A 16 7.01 5.61 17.21
C LEU A 16 8.17 5.21 18.11
N GLY A 17 7.84 4.64 19.27
CA GLY A 17 8.81 3.92 20.08
C GLY A 17 9.38 2.70 19.34
N LYS A 18 10.53 2.19 19.83
CA LYS A 18 11.13 0.97 19.28
C LYS A 18 10.15 -0.21 19.43
N HIS A 19 9.72 -0.78 18.30
CA HIS A 19 8.70 -1.85 18.23
C HIS A 19 7.29 -1.43 18.66
N GLU A 20 6.99 -0.14 18.77
CA GLU A 20 5.62 0.31 19.04
C GLU A 20 4.73 0.08 17.82
N ASP A 21 3.52 -0.41 18.06
CA ASP A 21 2.51 -0.59 17.02
C ASP A 21 1.89 0.76 16.67
N MET A 22 2.04 1.19 15.41
CA MET A 22 1.53 2.49 14.97
C MET A 22 0.01 2.59 15.07
N GLU A 23 -0.71 1.46 14.99
CA GLU A 23 -2.17 1.44 15.11
C GLU A 23 -2.69 1.96 16.46
N LYS A 24 -1.81 2.16 17.46
CA LYS A 24 -2.16 2.87 18.70
C LYS A 24 -2.63 4.32 18.46
N TYR A 25 -2.18 4.93 17.37
CA TYR A 25 -2.52 6.31 17.00
C TYR A 25 -3.67 6.39 15.99
N ALA A 26 -4.26 5.25 15.62
CA ALA A 26 -5.42 5.20 14.73
C ALA A 26 -6.68 5.84 15.36
N PRO A 27 -7.67 6.26 14.54
CA PRO A 27 -7.66 6.22 13.08
C PRO A 27 -6.79 7.30 12.44
N PHE A 28 -6.21 6.99 11.29
CA PHE A 28 -5.42 7.94 10.51
C PHE A 28 -6.27 8.70 9.49
N HIS A 29 -5.83 9.92 9.19
CA HIS A 29 -6.37 10.81 8.19
C HIS A 29 -5.42 10.87 7.00
N ILE A 30 -5.98 10.79 5.80
CA ILE A 30 -5.19 10.80 4.56
C ILE A 30 -4.96 12.23 4.12
N SER A 31 -3.71 12.63 3.88
CA SER A 31 -3.38 13.94 3.30
C SER A 31 -3.55 13.92 1.78
N VAL A 32 -2.95 12.93 1.13
CA VAL A 32 -2.95 12.72 -0.31
C VAL A 32 -2.95 11.23 -0.65
N ALA A 33 -3.49 10.89 -1.81
CA ALA A 33 -3.29 9.59 -2.43
C ALA A 33 -2.86 9.77 -3.89
N ALA A 34 -2.25 8.74 -4.47
CA ALA A 34 -1.89 8.72 -5.88
C ALA A 34 -2.37 7.42 -6.54
N THR A 35 -2.61 7.48 -7.86
CA THR A 35 -2.80 6.31 -8.69
C THR A 35 -1.98 6.45 -9.98
N ALA A 36 -1.35 5.38 -10.43
CA ALA A 36 -0.53 5.36 -11.63
C ALA A 36 -0.82 4.11 -12.46
N ILE A 37 -1.34 4.31 -13.68
CA ILE A 37 -1.42 3.26 -14.70
C ILE A 37 -0.06 3.11 -15.36
N HIS A 38 0.46 1.89 -15.45
CA HIS A 38 1.73 1.66 -16.15
C HIS A 38 1.63 2.07 -17.63
N ASN A 39 2.50 3.01 -18.05
CA ASN A 39 2.49 3.66 -19.38
C ASN A 39 1.15 4.32 -19.72
N GLY A 40 0.45 4.86 -18.72
CA GLY A 40 -0.85 5.46 -18.89
C GLY A 40 -1.03 6.70 -18.04
N GLU A 41 -2.26 6.91 -17.59
CA GLU A 41 -2.65 8.06 -16.79
C GLU A 41 -2.14 7.94 -15.35
N GLU A 42 -1.74 9.08 -14.80
CA GLU A 42 -1.37 9.29 -13.41
C GLU A 42 -2.33 10.30 -12.80
N ARG A 43 -2.77 10.07 -11.56
CA ARG A 43 -3.70 10.95 -10.84
C ARG A 43 -3.25 11.16 -9.41
N ILE A 44 -3.32 12.40 -8.97
CA ILE A 44 -3.17 12.78 -7.56
C ILE A 44 -4.55 13.08 -6.99
N TRP A 45 -4.81 12.54 -5.80
CA TRP A 45 -6.06 12.68 -5.07
C TRP A 45 -5.76 13.48 -3.82
N TYR A 46 -6.16 14.74 -3.81
CA TYR A 46 -6.13 15.60 -2.64
C TYR A 46 -7.43 16.40 -2.60
N SER A 47 -7.75 16.94 -1.43
CA SER A 47 -8.82 17.93 -1.30
C SER A 47 -8.22 19.32 -1.25
N GLU A 48 -9.00 20.33 -1.61
CA GLU A 48 -8.58 21.73 -1.57
C GLU A 48 -9.47 22.50 -0.60
N TYR A 49 -8.89 23.52 0.04
CA TYR A 49 -9.68 24.58 0.65
C TYR A 49 -10.14 25.57 -0.43
N ASP A 50 -11.05 26.49 -0.06
CA ASP A 50 -11.32 27.67 -0.87
C ASP A 50 -9.98 28.35 -1.19
N GLU A 51 -9.78 28.74 -2.45
CA GLU A 51 -8.53 29.31 -3.02
C GLU A 51 -7.50 28.31 -3.60
N GLY A 52 -7.82 27.02 -3.73
CA GLY A 52 -7.00 26.06 -4.50
C GLY A 52 -5.74 25.57 -3.76
N ARG A 53 -5.67 25.81 -2.45
CA ARG A 53 -4.60 25.27 -1.59
C ARG A 53 -4.97 23.84 -1.15
N PRO A 54 -4.03 22.87 -1.16
CA PRO A 54 -4.27 21.55 -0.61
C PRO A 54 -4.77 21.61 0.83
N ALA A 55 -5.87 20.91 1.09
CA ALA A 55 -6.42 20.71 2.41
C ALA A 55 -5.55 19.76 3.23
N LEU A 56 -5.65 19.84 4.56
CA LEU A 56 -4.86 18.95 5.42
C LEU A 56 -5.20 17.48 5.16
N ASN A 57 -6.48 17.19 4.95
CA ASN A 57 -7.02 15.85 4.78
C ASN A 57 -7.85 15.74 3.50
N LEU A 58 -7.93 14.54 2.94
CA LEU A 58 -8.99 14.16 2.03
C LEU A 58 -10.35 14.34 2.67
N THR A 59 -11.27 14.96 1.94
CA THR A 59 -12.69 14.93 2.29
C THR A 59 -13.23 13.50 2.14
N GLN A 60 -14.30 13.20 2.88
CA GLN A 60 -15.00 11.91 2.75
C GLN A 60 -15.41 11.64 1.30
N GLN A 61 -15.94 12.65 0.61
CA GLN A 61 -16.34 12.54 -0.79
C GLN A 61 -15.13 12.19 -1.68
N ARG A 62 -14.00 12.88 -1.55
CA ARG A 62 -12.82 12.60 -2.37
C ARG A 62 -12.25 11.21 -2.12
N ALA A 63 -12.26 10.74 -0.87
CA ALA A 63 -11.85 9.37 -0.54
C ALA A 63 -12.81 8.33 -1.14
N HIS A 64 -14.11 8.61 -1.16
CA HIS A 64 -15.11 7.74 -1.81
C HIS A 64 -14.91 7.70 -3.34
N GLU A 65 -14.68 8.84 -3.99
CA GLU A 65 -14.37 8.92 -5.42
C GLU A 65 -13.11 8.10 -5.78
N LEU A 66 -12.10 8.08 -4.91
CA LEU A 66 -10.94 7.21 -5.07
C LEU A 66 -11.33 5.73 -5.00
N LEU A 67 -12.17 5.31 -4.05
CA LEU A 67 -12.65 3.92 -3.99
C LEU A 67 -13.45 3.53 -5.24
N GLU A 68 -14.36 4.39 -5.70
CA GLU A 68 -15.13 4.16 -6.92
C GLU A 68 -14.21 3.99 -8.12
N TYR A 69 -13.20 4.86 -8.26
CA TYR A 69 -12.20 4.72 -9.32
C TYR A 69 -11.44 3.38 -9.22
N LEU A 70 -11.01 2.95 -8.03
CA LEU A 70 -10.32 1.66 -7.87
C LEU A 70 -11.24 0.47 -8.23
N ASP A 71 -12.52 0.51 -7.85
CA ASP A 71 -13.51 -0.52 -8.22
C ASP A 71 -13.74 -0.54 -9.73
N GLU A 72 -13.91 0.62 -10.38
CA GLU A 72 -14.03 0.75 -11.84
C GLU A 72 -12.81 0.15 -12.55
N MET A 73 -11.60 0.43 -12.07
CA MET A 73 -10.37 -0.10 -12.65
C MET A 73 -10.31 -1.64 -12.51
N GLN A 74 -10.76 -2.21 -11.40
CA GLN A 74 -10.92 -3.67 -11.27
C GLN A 74 -11.95 -4.23 -12.26
N GLN A 75 -13.09 -3.55 -12.45
CA GLN A 75 -14.12 -3.95 -13.44
C GLN A 75 -13.58 -3.89 -14.88
N MET A 76 -12.64 -2.99 -15.15
CA MET A 76 -11.92 -2.89 -16.44
C MET A 76 -10.76 -3.90 -16.58
N GLU A 77 -10.66 -4.86 -15.66
CA GLU A 77 -9.66 -5.91 -15.60
C GLU A 77 -8.22 -5.40 -15.36
N PHE A 78 -8.07 -4.25 -14.70
CA PHE A 78 -6.75 -3.85 -14.19
C PHE A 78 -6.35 -4.71 -12.99
N MET A 79 -5.09 -5.09 -12.96
CA MET A 79 -4.44 -5.54 -11.74
C MET A 79 -4.22 -4.29 -10.88
N VAL A 80 -5.07 -4.08 -9.89
CA VAL A 80 -4.99 -2.96 -8.95
C VAL A 80 -4.08 -3.38 -7.80
N CYS A 81 -2.95 -2.68 -7.68
CA CYS A 81 -1.83 -3.05 -6.82
C CYS A 81 -1.46 -1.94 -5.82
N ALA A 82 -1.05 -2.34 -4.63
CA ALA A 82 -0.39 -1.45 -3.67
C ALA A 82 0.62 -2.25 -2.84
N TRP A 83 1.60 -1.56 -2.27
CA TRP A 83 2.62 -2.19 -1.43
C TRP A 83 2.19 -2.08 0.04
N ASN A 84 1.71 -3.17 0.64
CA ASN A 84 1.03 -3.13 1.95
C ASN A 84 -0.37 -2.49 1.93
N GLY A 85 -0.97 -2.33 0.75
CA GLY A 85 -2.29 -1.70 0.62
C GLY A 85 -3.44 -2.46 1.27
N LEU A 86 -3.27 -3.75 1.52
CA LEU A 86 -4.27 -4.52 2.27
C LEU A 86 -4.35 -4.07 3.72
N SER A 87 -3.23 -3.94 4.43
CA SER A 87 -3.27 -3.63 5.86
C SER A 87 -3.32 -2.14 6.17
N PHE A 88 -2.92 -1.30 5.21
CA PHE A 88 -2.76 0.13 5.40
C PHE A 88 -3.67 0.94 4.48
N ASP A 89 -3.35 1.06 3.20
CA ASP A 89 -3.97 2.02 2.28
C ASP A 89 -5.49 1.87 2.19
N LEU A 90 -6.00 0.70 1.81
CA LEU A 90 -7.44 0.49 1.62
C LEU A 90 -8.22 0.57 2.93
N LYS A 91 -7.60 0.19 4.06
CA LYS A 91 -8.20 0.33 5.39
C LYS A 91 -8.47 1.80 5.69
N TRP A 92 -7.48 2.68 5.47
CA TRP A 92 -7.61 4.10 5.78
C TRP A 92 -8.42 4.86 4.73
N ILE A 93 -8.36 4.47 3.45
CA ILE A 93 -9.25 5.04 2.42
C ILE A 93 -10.71 4.70 2.78
N GLY A 94 -10.99 3.44 3.14
CA GLY A 94 -12.32 3.01 3.60
C GLY A 94 -12.80 3.78 4.83
N HIS A 95 -11.92 4.02 5.80
CA HIS A 95 -12.24 4.80 6.99
C HIS A 95 -12.54 6.26 6.64
N GLN A 96 -11.68 6.91 5.85
CA GLN A 96 -11.83 8.30 5.42
C GLN A 96 -13.09 8.50 4.56
N ALA A 97 -13.41 7.54 3.69
CA ALA A 97 -14.62 7.53 2.86
C ALA A 97 -15.90 7.20 3.65
N ASN A 98 -15.78 6.69 4.87
CA ASN A 98 -16.85 6.06 5.64
C ASN A 98 -17.57 4.95 4.85
N ASP A 99 -16.80 4.17 4.07
CA ASP A 99 -17.28 3.02 3.30
C ASP A 99 -16.28 1.86 3.38
N MET A 100 -16.20 1.27 4.57
CA MET A 100 -15.37 0.09 4.83
C MET A 100 -15.81 -1.12 3.99
N ALA A 101 -17.08 -1.20 3.60
CA ALA A 101 -17.61 -2.33 2.84
C ALA A 101 -17.10 -2.31 1.39
N LEU A 102 -17.15 -1.15 0.71
CA LEU A 102 -16.57 -0.97 -0.61
C LEU A 102 -15.06 -1.20 -0.57
N ALA A 103 -14.35 -0.58 0.38
CA ALA A 103 -12.91 -0.77 0.54
C ALA A 103 -12.52 -2.23 0.74
N ALA A 104 -13.27 -2.99 1.55
CA ALA A 104 -13.05 -4.41 1.77
C ALA A 104 -13.26 -5.25 0.49
N ARG A 105 -14.30 -4.93 -0.31
CA ARG A 105 -14.54 -5.60 -1.60
C ARG A 105 -13.38 -5.37 -2.57
N ILE A 106 -12.90 -4.14 -2.67
CA ILE A 106 -11.74 -3.78 -3.50
C ILE A 106 -10.49 -4.50 -3.00
N ALA A 107 -10.27 -4.50 -1.68
CA ALA A 107 -9.10 -5.14 -1.05
C ALA A 107 -9.00 -6.61 -1.38
N LEU A 108 -10.10 -7.37 -1.27
CA LEU A 108 -10.12 -8.81 -1.57
C LEU A 108 -9.69 -9.14 -3.01
N LYS A 109 -10.05 -8.29 -3.97
CA LYS A 109 -9.72 -8.45 -5.39
C LYS A 109 -8.42 -7.75 -5.82
N SER A 110 -7.86 -6.92 -4.94
CA SER A 110 -6.59 -6.24 -5.18
C SER A 110 -5.42 -7.22 -5.08
N TYR A 111 -4.25 -6.75 -5.49
CA TYR A 111 -3.01 -7.51 -5.42
C TYR A 111 -2.02 -6.76 -4.54
N ASP A 112 -1.59 -7.40 -3.45
CA ASP A 112 -0.59 -6.87 -2.53
C ASP A 112 0.66 -7.77 -2.55
N PRO A 113 1.66 -7.44 -3.39
CA PRO A 113 2.90 -8.22 -3.49
C PRO A 113 3.63 -8.39 -2.15
N MET A 114 3.54 -7.39 -1.27
CA MET A 114 4.16 -7.43 0.04
C MET A 114 3.45 -8.43 0.94
N PHE A 115 2.12 -8.41 0.97
CA PHE A 115 1.34 -9.41 1.72
C PHE A 115 1.57 -10.84 1.19
N GLN A 116 1.63 -11.02 -0.14
CA GLN A 116 1.98 -12.32 -0.73
C GLN A 116 3.40 -12.77 -0.32
N PHE A 117 4.37 -11.85 -0.32
CA PHE A 117 5.72 -12.11 0.16
C PHE A 117 5.74 -12.47 1.65
N PHE A 118 5.03 -11.71 2.48
CA PHE A 118 4.88 -11.97 3.91
C PHE A 118 4.34 -13.38 4.13
N ASN A 119 3.29 -13.77 3.40
CA ASN A 119 2.71 -15.11 3.54
C ASN A 119 3.68 -16.24 3.14
N GLN A 120 4.69 -15.95 2.31
CA GLN A 120 5.72 -16.91 1.92
C GLN A 120 6.92 -16.97 2.88
N THR A 121 7.16 -15.92 3.67
CA THR A 121 8.42 -15.72 4.40
C THR A 121 8.28 -15.45 5.90
N GLY A 122 7.09 -15.06 6.34
CA GLY A 122 6.78 -14.72 7.72
C GLY A 122 7.14 -13.29 8.14
N PHE A 123 7.73 -12.47 7.27
CA PHE A 123 8.06 -11.08 7.59
C PHE A 123 7.73 -10.13 6.44
N PRO A 124 7.39 -8.86 6.72
CA PRO A 124 7.20 -7.86 5.68
C PRO A 124 8.54 -7.38 5.13
N VAL A 125 8.53 -6.84 3.92
CA VAL A 125 9.71 -6.21 3.30
C VAL A 125 9.34 -4.87 2.69
N SER A 126 10.23 -3.88 2.82
CA SER A 126 9.94 -2.53 2.30
C SER A 126 10.10 -2.46 0.79
N LEU A 127 9.31 -1.59 0.16
CA LEU A 127 9.34 -1.29 -1.27
C LEU A 127 10.76 -0.97 -1.75
N ALA A 128 11.44 -0.08 -1.04
CA ALA A 128 12.82 0.34 -1.35
C ALA A 128 13.84 -0.83 -1.33
N LYS A 129 13.71 -1.80 -0.42
CA LYS A 129 14.62 -2.95 -0.35
C LYS A 129 14.41 -3.92 -1.52
N VAL A 130 13.19 -3.98 -2.04
CA VAL A 130 12.86 -4.78 -3.23
C VAL A 130 13.33 -4.06 -4.48
N ALA A 131 13.02 -2.77 -4.63
CA ALA A 131 13.52 -1.91 -5.71
C ALA A 131 15.04 -2.03 -5.87
N GLN A 132 15.77 -1.85 -4.77
CA GLN A 132 17.23 -1.94 -4.73
C GLN A 132 17.73 -3.30 -5.23
N ALA A 133 17.18 -4.41 -4.72
CA ALA A 133 17.62 -5.74 -5.10
C ALA A 133 17.30 -6.09 -6.55
N MET A 134 16.22 -5.52 -7.08
CA MET A 134 15.76 -5.74 -8.45
C MET A 134 16.38 -4.75 -9.44
N GLY A 135 17.30 -3.88 -9.00
CA GLY A 135 18.00 -2.92 -9.84
C GLY A 135 17.10 -1.80 -10.37
N ILE A 136 16.01 -1.49 -9.65
CA ILE A 136 15.08 -0.42 -9.99
C ILE A 136 15.52 0.82 -9.20
N SER A 137 15.95 1.86 -9.93
CA SER A 137 16.39 3.12 -9.35
C SER A 137 15.34 4.21 -9.58
N GLN A 138 14.94 4.88 -8.51
CA GLN A 138 14.24 6.16 -8.52
C GLN A 138 14.95 7.06 -7.51
N GLU A 139 14.97 8.36 -7.77
CA GLU A 139 15.53 9.31 -6.80
C GLU A 139 14.70 9.25 -5.51
N LYS A 140 15.36 9.17 -4.35
CA LYS A 140 14.66 9.21 -3.06
C LYS A 140 14.15 10.64 -2.87
N LEU A 141 12.85 10.84 -3.05
CA LEU A 141 12.21 12.15 -2.91
C LEU A 141 12.07 12.57 -1.43
N MET A 142 11.71 11.63 -0.54
CA MET A 142 11.69 11.85 0.91
C MET A 142 11.71 10.53 1.70
N ASP A 143 11.69 10.63 3.04
CA ASP A 143 11.36 9.52 3.92
C ASP A 143 9.87 9.57 4.27
N GLY A 144 9.14 8.46 4.17
CA GLY A 144 7.69 8.45 4.43
C GLY A 144 7.31 8.91 5.84
N ALA A 145 8.20 8.75 6.84
CA ALA A 145 7.96 9.27 8.19
C ALA A 145 7.98 10.81 8.27
N ASP A 146 8.52 11.48 7.24
CA ASP A 146 8.56 12.93 7.14
C ASP A 146 7.42 13.48 6.27
N ALA A 147 6.75 12.65 5.46
CA ALA A 147 5.63 13.07 4.60
C ALA A 147 4.52 13.84 5.35
N PRO A 148 4.06 13.43 6.55
CA PRO A 148 3.11 14.23 7.32
C PRO A 148 3.70 15.60 7.69
N LYS A 149 4.96 15.66 8.14
CA LYS A 149 5.60 16.92 8.55
C LYS A 149 5.75 17.87 7.37
N GLU A 150 6.17 17.37 6.21
CA GLU A 150 6.31 18.15 4.98
C GLU A 150 4.95 18.65 4.46
N TRP A 151 3.90 17.84 4.56
CA TRP A 151 2.54 18.26 4.22
C TRP A 151 2.07 19.43 5.10
N HIS A 152 2.28 19.33 6.42
CA HIS A 152 1.96 20.42 7.37
C HIS A 152 2.82 21.67 7.14
N ALA A 153 4.06 21.51 6.70
CA ALA A 153 4.96 22.62 6.37
C ALA A 153 4.54 23.36 5.07
N GLY A 154 3.60 22.81 4.30
CA GLY A 154 3.15 23.36 3.03
C GLY A 154 3.96 22.89 1.82
N ASN A 155 4.88 21.95 2.00
CA ASN A 155 5.65 21.32 0.93
C ASN A 155 4.82 20.22 0.24
N CYS A 156 3.54 20.49 -0.01
CA CYS A 156 2.56 19.50 -0.48
C CYS A 156 2.94 18.88 -1.82
N GLN A 157 3.55 19.64 -2.73
CA GLN A 157 3.98 19.11 -4.03
C GLN A 157 5.03 18.00 -3.88
N GLU A 158 5.97 18.15 -2.95
CA GLU A 158 7.01 17.13 -2.72
C GLU A 158 6.37 15.81 -2.24
N VAL A 159 5.35 15.91 -1.38
CA VAL A 159 4.60 14.75 -0.87
C VAL A 159 3.75 14.11 -1.98
N MET A 160 3.13 14.92 -2.85
CA MET A 160 2.41 14.42 -4.03
C MET A 160 3.34 13.65 -4.98
N ASP A 161 4.52 14.23 -5.27
CA ASP A 161 5.52 13.62 -6.15
C ASP A 161 6.09 12.33 -5.53
N TYR A 162 6.27 12.30 -4.21
CA TYR A 162 6.69 11.12 -3.46
C TYR A 162 5.66 9.99 -3.53
N CYS A 163 4.40 10.28 -3.19
CA CYS A 163 3.31 9.29 -3.21
C CYS A 163 3.08 8.74 -4.64
N LEU A 164 3.16 9.59 -5.66
CA LEU A 164 3.13 9.16 -7.05
C LEU A 164 4.35 8.30 -7.42
N GLY A 165 5.53 8.66 -6.92
CA GLY A 165 6.75 7.90 -7.08
C GLY A 165 6.63 6.48 -6.55
N ASP A 166 6.02 6.29 -5.37
CA ASP A 166 5.79 4.96 -4.79
C ASP A 166 4.79 4.12 -5.61
N CYS A 167 3.79 4.75 -6.23
CA CYS A 167 2.93 4.09 -7.22
C CYS A 167 3.72 3.60 -8.45
N GLN A 168 4.55 4.47 -9.02
CA GLN A 168 5.40 4.13 -10.18
C GLN A 168 6.40 3.02 -9.85
N MET A 169 7.04 3.10 -8.68
CA MET A 169 7.96 2.09 -8.18
C MET A 169 7.27 0.74 -8.01
N THR A 170 6.06 0.74 -7.44
CA THR A 170 5.25 -0.48 -7.29
C THR A 170 4.95 -1.11 -8.64
N ASN A 171 4.58 -0.32 -9.66
CA ASN A 171 4.38 -0.80 -11.03
C ASN A 171 5.64 -1.48 -11.58
N LEU A 172 6.81 -0.84 -11.44
CA LEU A 172 8.09 -1.36 -11.93
C LEU A 172 8.47 -2.67 -11.23
N ILE A 173 8.29 -2.75 -9.92
CA ILE A 173 8.55 -3.97 -9.14
C ILE A 173 7.64 -5.11 -9.59
N VAL A 174 6.34 -4.84 -9.72
CA VAL A 174 5.35 -5.83 -10.17
C VAL A 174 5.75 -6.42 -11.52
N LEU A 175 6.09 -5.56 -12.49
CA LEU A 175 6.53 -5.99 -13.82
C LEU A 175 7.84 -6.78 -13.77
N ALA A 176 8.79 -6.34 -12.95
CA ALA A 176 10.06 -7.02 -12.79
C ALA A 176 9.84 -8.42 -12.20
N ILE A 177 9.04 -8.56 -11.15
CA ILE A 177 8.71 -9.86 -10.52
C ILE A 177 8.04 -10.76 -11.55
N GLN A 178 7.07 -10.26 -12.30
CA GLN A 178 6.39 -11.05 -13.33
C GLN A 178 7.36 -11.55 -14.41
N LYS A 179 8.32 -10.71 -14.82
CA LYS A 179 9.34 -11.06 -15.82
C LYS A 179 10.27 -12.17 -15.32
N ILE A 180 10.76 -12.06 -14.08
CA ILE A 180 11.76 -12.99 -13.52
C ILE A 180 11.16 -14.14 -12.71
N ARG A 181 9.84 -14.09 -12.43
CA ARG A 181 9.05 -15.06 -11.64
C ARG A 181 9.54 -15.26 -10.21
N GLN A 182 10.18 -14.23 -9.66
CA GLN A 182 10.67 -14.21 -8.29
C GLN A 182 10.69 -12.78 -7.76
N ILE A 183 10.52 -12.65 -6.47
CA ILE A 183 10.80 -11.41 -5.74
C ILE A 183 12.22 -11.48 -5.18
N GLN A 184 12.93 -10.37 -5.27
CA GLN A 184 14.26 -10.20 -4.69
C GLN A 184 14.24 -9.04 -3.71
N TRP A 185 15.00 -9.14 -2.63
CA TRP A 185 15.11 -8.05 -1.66
C TRP A 185 16.49 -8.00 -1.02
N VAL A 186 16.88 -6.82 -0.55
CA VAL A 186 18.06 -6.65 0.27
C VAL A 186 17.71 -7.00 1.73
N THR A 187 18.41 -7.99 2.27
CA THR A 187 18.26 -8.45 3.66
C THR A 187 18.78 -7.40 4.65
N GLY A 188 18.43 -7.56 5.94
CA GLY A 188 18.99 -6.72 7.01
C GLY A 188 20.52 -6.75 7.11
N ARG A 189 21.18 -7.79 6.57
CA ARG A 189 22.65 -7.91 6.49
C ARG A 189 23.24 -7.34 5.20
N GLY A 190 22.42 -6.78 4.31
CA GLY A 190 22.86 -6.15 3.06
C GLY A 190 23.02 -7.10 1.88
N HIS A 191 22.78 -8.40 2.02
CA HIS A 191 22.81 -9.36 0.90
C HIS A 191 21.48 -9.38 0.16
N ILE A 192 21.52 -9.67 -1.15
CA ILE A 192 20.31 -9.96 -1.94
C ILE A 192 19.84 -11.39 -1.64
N SER A 193 18.56 -11.52 -1.33
CA SER A 193 17.85 -12.79 -1.21
C SER A 193 16.70 -12.84 -2.21
N SER A 194 16.13 -14.03 -2.44
CA SER A 194 15.03 -14.20 -3.39
C SER A 194 14.04 -15.28 -2.96
N LYS A 195 12.81 -15.16 -3.46
CA LYS A 195 11.75 -16.17 -3.30
C LYS A 195 10.97 -16.32 -4.61
N PRO A 196 10.60 -17.56 -5.00
CA PRO A 196 9.74 -17.78 -6.15
C PRO A 196 8.38 -17.10 -5.98
N MET A 197 7.97 -16.35 -6.99
CA MET A 197 6.66 -15.71 -7.10
C MET A 197 6.20 -15.86 -8.55
N PRO A 198 5.80 -17.08 -8.96
CA PRO A 198 5.55 -17.41 -10.36
C PRO A 198 4.33 -16.69 -10.94
N ARG A 199 3.40 -16.28 -10.08
CA ARG A 199 2.27 -15.41 -10.41
C ARG A 199 1.90 -14.59 -9.18
N PHE A 200 1.27 -13.46 -9.44
CA PHE A 200 0.56 -12.72 -8.41
C PHE A 200 -0.77 -13.40 -8.08
N LYS A 201 -1.12 -13.36 -6.80
CA LYS A 201 -2.39 -13.84 -6.27
C LYS A 201 -3.22 -12.63 -5.82
N PRO A 202 -4.51 -12.56 -6.13
CA PRO A 202 -5.40 -11.63 -5.45
C PRO A 202 -5.34 -11.87 -3.94
N VAL A 203 -5.58 -10.83 -3.14
CA VAL A 203 -5.57 -10.90 -1.68
C VAL A 203 -6.46 -12.04 -1.16
N GLU A 204 -7.66 -12.19 -1.70
CA GLU A 204 -8.59 -13.25 -1.28
C GLU A 204 -7.98 -14.64 -1.41
N GLU A 205 -7.13 -14.87 -2.41
CA GLU A 205 -6.43 -16.15 -2.59
C GLU A 205 -5.30 -16.31 -1.57
N VAL A 206 -4.53 -15.25 -1.29
CA VAL A 206 -3.44 -15.28 -0.29
C VAL A 206 -4.00 -15.52 1.13
N ILE A 207 -5.20 -15.00 1.43
CA ILE A 207 -5.88 -15.25 2.71
C ILE A 207 -6.16 -16.75 2.90
N GLN A 208 -6.45 -17.50 1.83
CA GLN A 208 -6.73 -18.94 1.89
C GLN A 208 -5.47 -19.82 1.92
N ASP A 209 -4.31 -19.26 1.57
CA ASP A 209 -3.04 -20.00 1.68
C ASP A 209 -2.73 -20.34 3.16
N PRO A 210 -1.95 -21.41 3.42
CA PRO A 210 -1.45 -21.71 4.75
C PRO A 210 -0.71 -20.53 5.38
N GLU A 211 -0.76 -20.44 6.71
CA GLU A 211 0.01 -19.46 7.48
C GLU A 211 1.52 -19.58 7.19
N PRO A 212 2.27 -18.46 7.20
CA PRO A 212 3.72 -18.50 7.03
C PRO A 212 4.39 -19.24 8.19
N ASP A 213 5.50 -19.94 7.90
CA ASP A 213 6.34 -20.49 8.96
C ASP A 213 7.12 -19.36 9.67
N GLN A 214 6.69 -19.07 10.89
CA GLN A 214 7.32 -18.12 11.81
C GLN A 214 7.84 -18.80 13.09
N SER A 215 8.01 -20.12 13.09
CA SER A 215 8.46 -20.89 14.27
C SER A 215 9.85 -20.47 14.81
N TRP A 216 10.60 -19.72 14.00
CA TRP A 216 11.92 -19.18 14.30
C TRP A 216 11.91 -17.76 14.89
N MET A 217 10.74 -17.13 15.04
CA MET A 217 10.60 -15.76 15.56
C MET A 217 10.15 -15.76 17.02
N ASP A 218 10.75 -14.89 17.84
CA ASP A 218 10.32 -14.67 19.22
C ASP A 218 8.95 -13.98 19.33
N THR A 219 8.62 -13.15 18.34
CA THR A 219 7.35 -12.40 18.28
C THR A 219 6.80 -12.45 16.86
N PRO A 220 6.11 -13.54 16.49
CA PRO A 220 5.56 -13.70 15.15
C PRO A 220 4.45 -12.68 14.90
N MET A 221 4.41 -12.13 13.68
CA MET A 221 3.31 -11.27 13.23
C MET A 221 2.20 -12.15 12.67
N PRO A 222 0.99 -12.17 13.24
CA PRO A 222 -0.05 -13.07 12.74
C PRO A 222 -0.62 -12.58 11.40
N LYS A 223 -0.84 -13.48 10.44
CA LYS A 223 -1.37 -13.13 9.10
C LYS A 223 -2.70 -12.39 9.17
N VAL A 224 -3.56 -12.76 10.12
CA VAL A 224 -4.87 -12.12 10.35
C VAL A 224 -4.75 -10.61 10.64
N LYS A 225 -3.61 -10.12 11.16
CA LYS A 225 -3.41 -8.68 11.39
C LYS A 225 -3.61 -7.86 10.09
N PHE A 226 -3.27 -8.43 8.93
CA PHE A 226 -3.39 -7.73 7.65
C PHE A 226 -4.83 -7.51 7.19
N TYR A 227 -5.73 -8.46 7.47
CA TYR A 227 -7.08 -8.49 6.89
C TYR A 227 -8.21 -8.59 7.91
N LYS A 228 -7.93 -8.45 9.22
CA LYS A 228 -8.96 -8.45 10.26
C LYS A 228 -10.05 -7.41 9.98
N TRP A 229 -9.66 -6.22 9.54
CA TRP A 229 -10.59 -5.15 9.19
C TRP A 229 -11.52 -5.53 8.03
N VAL A 230 -11.06 -6.35 7.08
CA VAL A 230 -11.88 -6.88 5.98
C VAL A 230 -12.92 -7.84 6.53
N GLN A 231 -12.56 -8.73 7.46
CA GLN A 231 -13.50 -9.65 8.11
C GLN A 231 -14.59 -8.89 8.88
N GLU A 232 -14.19 -7.86 9.62
CA GLU A 232 -15.10 -6.99 10.38
C GLU A 232 -16.06 -6.23 9.43
N ALA A 233 -15.53 -5.68 8.33
CA ALA A 233 -16.32 -4.92 7.36
C ALA A 233 -17.29 -5.77 6.52
N THR A 234 -16.94 -7.04 6.26
CA THR A 234 -17.76 -7.94 5.41
C THR A 234 -18.62 -8.91 6.21
N GLY A 235 -18.43 -9.00 7.53
CA GLY A 235 -19.08 -10.01 8.37
C GLY A 235 -18.63 -11.44 8.06
N MET A 236 -17.49 -11.64 7.37
CA MET A 236 -16.91 -12.96 7.14
C MET A 236 -16.56 -13.61 8.48
N LYS A 237 -17.21 -14.73 8.79
CA LYS A 237 -16.85 -15.58 9.94
C LYS A 237 -15.67 -16.48 9.55
N THR A 238 -14.72 -16.63 10.47
CA THR A 238 -13.61 -17.59 10.41
C THR A 238 -14.08 -19.02 10.31
#